data_AF-A0A5B0S7M0-F1
#
_entry.id   AF-A0A5B0S7M0-F1
#
_cell.length_a   1.000
_cell.length_b   1.000
_cell.length_c   1.000
_cell.angle_alpha   90.00
_cell.angle_beta   90.00
_cell.angle_gamma   90.00
#
_symmetry.space_group_name_H-M   'P 1'
#
loop_
_entity.id
_entity.type
_entity.pdbx_description
1 polymer ?
#
loop_
_entity_poly.entity_id
_entity_poly.type
_entity_poly.pdbx_seq_one_letter_code
_entity_poly.pdbx_strand_id
1 'polypeptide(L)'
;MKMDVLKELYKVRINPKTKFKLGNLLQQPDPEVSDKDIIIHVWSPQLGLLDQDGKKAHHNVYIKIPLQSETKLAHNKANRLVGRIKRIALTLNNFNHYLTLDRQDEEEPGSLTNQDHQDLMEWFYDLIFTDTQDHLPLLGWAQLKLPMTEENSHKRLNPSQILLYKSLTQQKKFTRSQSAHVSLQLRKTWYQFKESRFLKKDERNEWQL
;
A
#
# COMPACT_ATOMS: atom_id res chain seq x y z
N MET A 1 1.10 -6.74 -10.02
CA MET A 1 0.17 -7.69 -9.41
C MET A 1 -1.23 -7.52 -9.97
N LYS A 2 -1.67 -8.52 -10.74
CA LYS A 2 -3.05 -8.61 -11.23
C LYS A 2 -4.02 -8.87 -10.08
N MET A 3 -5.23 -8.31 -10.15
CA MET A 3 -6.22 -8.44 -9.06
C MET A 3 -6.73 -9.88 -8.89
N ASP A 4 -6.74 -10.69 -9.95
CA ASP A 4 -7.17 -12.10 -9.87
C ASP A 4 -6.12 -12.98 -9.19
N VAL A 5 -4.85 -12.63 -9.36
CA VAL A 5 -3.76 -13.23 -8.59
C VAL A 5 -3.96 -13.01 -7.11
N LEU A 6 -4.28 -11.77 -6.71
CA LEU A 6 -4.52 -11.46 -5.29
C LEU A 6 -5.62 -12.37 -4.72
N LYS A 7 -6.66 -12.69 -5.49
CA LYS A 7 -7.73 -13.60 -5.06
C LYS A 7 -7.24 -15.02 -4.79
N GLU A 8 -6.42 -15.57 -5.68
CA GLU A 8 -5.85 -16.90 -5.51
C GLU A 8 -4.91 -16.97 -4.30
N LEU A 9 -4.11 -15.92 -4.09
CA LEU A 9 -3.19 -15.86 -2.96
C LEU A 9 -3.88 -15.89 -1.60
N TYR A 10 -5.11 -15.39 -1.51
CA TYR A 10 -5.90 -15.44 -0.28
C TYR A 10 -6.59 -16.79 0.00
N LYS A 11 -6.56 -17.73 -0.96
CA LYS A 11 -6.98 -19.13 -0.73
C LYS A 11 -5.94 -19.93 0.05
N VAL A 12 -4.68 -19.49 0.03
CA VAL A 12 -3.59 -20.14 0.75
C VAL A 12 -3.81 -20.05 2.25
N ARG A 13 -3.82 -21.21 2.92
CA ARG A 13 -4.04 -21.29 4.36
C ARG A 13 -2.92 -20.57 5.11
N ILE A 14 -3.31 -19.70 6.05
CA ILE A 14 -2.36 -19.00 6.92
C ILE A 14 -1.83 -19.99 7.97
N ASN A 15 -0.51 -20.13 8.03
CA ASN A 15 0.17 -20.84 9.10
C ASN A 15 0.33 -19.88 10.30
N PRO A 16 -0.03 -20.26 11.54
CA PRO A 16 0.19 -19.42 12.71
C PRO A 16 1.63 -18.90 12.84
N LYS A 17 2.63 -19.68 12.41
CA LYS A 17 4.06 -19.29 12.40
C LYS A 17 4.39 -18.17 11.42
N THR A 18 3.49 -17.84 10.49
CA THR A 18 3.66 -16.74 9.52
C THR A 18 3.02 -15.44 9.99
N LYS A 19 2.46 -15.40 11.20
CA LYS A 19 1.86 -14.19 11.79
C LYS A 19 2.93 -13.41 12.53
N PHE A 20 3.04 -12.12 12.20
CA PHE A 20 3.92 -11.17 12.84
C PHE A 20 3.09 -10.00 13.38
N LYS A 21 3.56 -9.35 14.45
CA LYS A 21 2.94 -8.10 14.90
C LYS A 21 3.25 -6.98 13.93
N LEU A 22 2.20 -6.28 13.52
CA LEU A 22 2.30 -5.18 12.58
C LEU A 22 3.15 -4.04 13.15
N GLY A 23 3.08 -3.80 14.47
CA GLY A 23 3.90 -2.81 15.19
C GLY A 23 5.39 -2.90 14.88
N ASN A 24 5.91 -4.10 14.67
CA ASN A 24 7.34 -4.34 14.40
C ASN A 24 7.77 -3.89 12.99
N LEU A 25 6.81 -3.56 12.12
CA LEU A 25 7.06 -3.10 10.76
C LEU A 25 6.69 -1.64 10.56
N LEU A 26 6.28 -0.90 11.60
CA LEU A 26 5.82 0.48 11.43
C LEU A 26 6.98 1.48 11.45
N GLN A 27 6.96 2.45 10.55
CA GLN A 27 7.85 3.62 10.63
C GLN A 27 7.57 4.44 11.89
N GLN A 28 6.29 4.53 12.29
CA GLN A 28 5.83 5.25 13.47
C GLN A 28 4.83 4.37 14.24
N PRO A 29 4.92 4.26 15.57
CA PRO A 29 3.96 3.51 16.36
C PRO A 29 2.52 4.01 16.13
N ASP A 30 1.57 3.08 15.98
CA ASP A 30 0.15 3.41 15.87
C ASP A 30 -0.65 2.47 16.79
N PRO A 31 -1.22 2.99 17.90
CA PRO A 31 -1.83 2.17 18.94
C PRO A 31 -3.05 1.38 18.45
N GLU A 32 -3.70 1.79 17.35
CA GLU A 32 -4.85 1.06 16.82
C GLU A 32 -4.44 -0.22 16.07
N VAL A 33 -3.22 -0.26 15.53
CA VAL A 33 -2.77 -1.33 14.64
C VAL A 33 -1.54 -2.09 15.12
N SER A 34 -0.78 -1.58 16.08
CA SER A 34 0.46 -2.22 16.56
C SER A 34 0.27 -3.68 16.98
N ASP A 35 -0.82 -3.98 17.70
CA ASP A 35 -1.13 -5.33 18.17
C ASP A 35 -1.77 -6.25 17.12
N LYS A 36 -2.10 -5.69 15.94
CA LYS A 36 -2.71 -6.46 14.85
C LYS A 36 -1.65 -7.32 14.17
N ASP A 37 -2.12 -8.40 13.56
CA ASP A 37 -1.23 -9.30 12.83
C ASP A 37 -1.00 -8.79 11.40
N ILE A 38 0.16 -9.10 10.84
CA ILE A 38 0.45 -9.13 9.40
C ILE A 38 1.00 -10.52 9.07
N ILE A 39 0.73 -11.02 7.86
CA ILE A 39 1.17 -12.34 7.44
C ILE A 39 2.42 -12.20 6.57
N ILE A 40 3.50 -12.88 6.96
CA ILE A 40 4.76 -12.93 6.22
C ILE A 40 5.09 -14.39 5.95
N HIS A 41 4.97 -14.78 4.70
CA HIS A 41 5.39 -16.11 4.23
C HIS A 41 6.85 -16.04 3.78
N VAL A 42 7.75 -16.63 4.55
CA VAL A 42 9.13 -16.86 4.09
C VAL A 42 9.11 -17.81 2.90
N TRP A 43 9.79 -17.44 1.82
CA TRP A 43 9.81 -18.22 0.59
C TRP A 43 10.19 -19.68 0.87
N SER A 44 9.47 -20.58 0.20
CA SER A 44 9.70 -22.02 0.22
C SER A 44 9.26 -22.58 -1.14
N PRO A 45 9.71 -23.79 -1.53
CA PRO A 45 9.25 -24.44 -2.77
C PRO A 45 7.72 -24.57 -2.85
N GLN A 46 7.04 -24.74 -1.71
CA GLN A 46 5.57 -24.78 -1.63
C GLN A 46 4.90 -23.43 -1.94
N LEU A 47 5.62 -22.32 -1.71
CA LEU A 47 5.21 -20.97 -2.13
C LEU A 47 5.59 -20.67 -3.59
N GLY A 48 6.32 -21.58 -4.28
CA GLY A 48 6.56 -21.50 -5.72
C GLY A 48 5.28 -21.55 -6.56
N LEU A 49 4.16 -21.97 -5.95
CA LEU A 49 2.81 -21.93 -6.51
C LEU A 49 2.12 -20.56 -6.41
N LEU A 50 2.70 -19.61 -5.64
CA LEU A 50 2.20 -18.24 -5.62
C LEU A 50 2.62 -17.53 -6.91
N ASP A 51 1.79 -16.61 -7.38
CA ASP A 51 2.15 -15.76 -8.51
C ASP A 51 3.47 -15.02 -8.24
N GLN A 52 4.33 -14.99 -9.24
CA GLN A 52 5.63 -14.37 -9.21
C GLN A 52 5.63 -12.98 -9.86
N ASP A 53 4.46 -12.45 -10.26
CA ASP A 53 4.32 -11.07 -10.71
C ASP A 53 4.87 -10.09 -9.65
N GLY A 54 5.76 -9.20 -10.07
CA GLY A 54 6.49 -8.29 -9.18
C GLY A 54 7.56 -8.95 -8.30
N LYS A 55 7.80 -10.26 -8.41
CA LYS A 55 8.90 -10.93 -7.69
C LYS A 55 10.24 -10.63 -8.36
N LYS A 56 11.20 -10.13 -7.57
CA LYS A 56 12.60 -9.94 -7.98
C LYS A 56 13.48 -11.05 -7.41
N ALA A 57 14.68 -11.24 -7.98
CA ALA A 57 15.60 -12.31 -7.59
C ALA A 57 15.96 -12.30 -6.09
N HIS A 58 15.97 -11.13 -5.45
CA HIS A 58 16.29 -10.95 -4.03
C HIS A 58 15.07 -10.99 -3.10
N HIS A 59 13.84 -11.07 -3.62
CA HIS A 59 12.65 -11.18 -2.78
C HIS A 59 12.58 -12.56 -2.14
N ASN A 60 12.50 -12.59 -0.81
CA ASN A 60 12.55 -13.81 -0.01
C ASN A 60 11.31 -13.99 0.88
N VAL A 61 10.37 -13.06 0.86
CA VAL A 61 9.10 -13.18 1.57
C VAL A 61 7.92 -12.73 0.73
N TYR A 62 6.72 -13.19 1.09
CA TYR A 62 5.45 -12.68 0.60
C TYR A 62 4.61 -12.12 1.76
N ILE A 63 4.22 -10.85 1.67
CA ILE A 63 3.45 -10.11 2.69
C ILE A 63 1.95 -10.11 2.33
N LYS A 64 1.08 -10.40 3.32
CA LYS A 64 -0.39 -10.29 3.21
C LYS A 64 -0.97 -9.62 4.45
N ILE A 65 -2.03 -8.85 4.29
CA ILE A 65 -2.85 -8.40 5.43
C ILE A 65 -3.86 -9.48 5.81
N PRO A 66 -4.07 -9.77 7.10
CA PRO A 66 -5.11 -10.70 7.53
C PRO A 66 -6.48 -10.06 7.33
N LEU A 67 -7.39 -10.80 6.70
CA LEU A 67 -8.77 -10.35 6.50
C LEU A 67 -9.68 -11.07 7.48
N GLN A 68 -10.24 -10.31 8.41
CA GLN A 68 -11.34 -10.75 9.26
C GLN A 68 -12.62 -10.74 8.43
N SER A 69 -13.28 -11.88 8.32
CA SER A 69 -14.59 -11.98 7.68
C SER A 69 -15.45 -12.97 8.46
N GLU A 70 -16.73 -12.61 8.62
CA GLU A 70 -17.78 -13.49 9.13
C GLU A 70 -17.97 -14.70 8.20
N THR A 71 -17.72 -14.52 6.90
CA THR A 71 -17.74 -15.60 5.92
C THR A 71 -16.42 -16.36 5.93
N LYS A 72 -16.49 -17.69 6.07
CA LYS A 72 -15.32 -18.58 6.08
C LYS A 72 -14.62 -18.70 4.71
N LEU A 73 -15.25 -18.23 3.63
CA LEU A 73 -14.78 -18.44 2.26
C LEU A 73 -13.69 -17.44 1.87
N ALA A 74 -12.52 -17.94 1.50
CA ALA A 74 -11.36 -17.16 1.10
C ALA A 74 -11.61 -16.22 -0.09
N HIS A 75 -12.40 -16.66 -1.08
CA HIS A 75 -12.71 -15.84 -2.26
C HIS A 75 -13.46 -14.55 -1.89
N ASN A 76 -14.39 -14.59 -0.92
CA ASN A 76 -15.15 -13.42 -0.49
C ASN A 76 -14.27 -12.41 0.23
N LYS A 77 -13.32 -12.89 1.04
CA LYS A 77 -12.30 -12.04 1.68
C LYS A 77 -11.50 -11.29 0.63
N ALA A 78 -10.98 -12.01 -0.35
CA ALA A 78 -10.15 -11.40 -1.39
C ALA A 78 -10.93 -10.46 -2.31
N ASN A 79 -12.15 -10.82 -2.71
CA ASN A 79 -13.05 -9.96 -3.48
C ASN A 79 -13.34 -8.64 -2.74
N ARG A 80 -13.57 -8.71 -1.43
CA ARG A 80 -13.76 -7.52 -0.60
C ARG A 80 -12.53 -6.63 -0.58
N LEU A 81 -11.34 -7.20 -0.41
CA LEU A 81 -10.08 -6.46 -0.43
C LEU A 81 -9.86 -5.79 -1.79
N VAL A 82 -9.93 -6.57 -2.87
CA VAL A 82 -9.79 -6.10 -4.26
C VAL A 82 -10.81 -4.99 -4.56
N GLY A 83 -12.07 -5.18 -4.15
CA GLY A 83 -13.12 -4.20 -4.35
C GLY A 83 -12.84 -2.87 -3.64
N ARG A 84 -12.25 -2.91 -2.44
CA ARG A 84 -11.84 -1.70 -1.70
C ARG A 84 -10.68 -0.99 -2.37
N ILE A 85 -9.64 -1.74 -2.78
CA ILE A 85 -8.49 -1.18 -3.50
C ILE A 85 -8.95 -0.48 -4.78
N LYS A 86 -9.76 -1.16 -5.60
CA LYS A 86 -10.34 -0.59 -6.84
C LYS A 86 -11.14 0.66 -6.57
N ARG A 87 -11.90 0.70 -5.46
CA ARG A 87 -12.71 1.86 -5.13
C ARG A 87 -11.86 3.06 -4.73
N ILE A 88 -10.81 2.85 -3.93
CA ILE A 88 -9.87 3.92 -3.56
C ILE A 88 -9.19 4.44 -4.83
N ALA A 89 -8.66 3.55 -5.66
CA ALA A 89 -8.04 3.90 -6.94
C ALA A 89 -8.97 4.72 -7.85
N LEU A 90 -10.22 4.27 -8.02
CA LEU A 90 -11.23 4.99 -8.80
C LEU A 90 -11.54 6.37 -8.19
N THR A 91 -11.61 6.47 -6.87
CA THR A 91 -11.92 7.73 -6.19
C THR A 91 -10.75 8.72 -6.31
N LEU A 92 -9.51 8.24 -6.18
CA LEU A 92 -8.29 9.02 -6.45
C LEU A 92 -8.28 9.56 -7.88
N ASN A 93 -8.51 8.69 -8.87
CA ASN A 93 -8.60 9.07 -10.28
C ASN A 93 -9.71 10.10 -10.54
N ASN A 94 -10.88 9.91 -9.92
CA ASN A 94 -12.01 10.81 -10.09
C ASN A 94 -11.77 12.20 -9.49
N PHE A 95 -11.00 12.32 -8.40
CA PHE A 95 -10.67 13.65 -7.88
C PHE A 95 -9.88 14.48 -8.89
N ASN A 96 -9.04 13.85 -9.71
CA ASN A 96 -8.37 14.56 -10.78
C ASN A 96 -9.35 15.02 -11.87
N HIS A 97 -10.32 14.18 -12.23
CA HIS A 97 -11.30 14.50 -13.27
C HIS A 97 -12.34 15.55 -12.85
N TYR A 98 -12.84 15.51 -11.61
CA TYR A 98 -13.83 16.48 -11.14
C TYR A 98 -13.23 17.87 -10.92
N LEU A 99 -11.97 17.95 -10.48
CA LEU A 99 -11.30 19.24 -10.28
C LEU A 99 -10.79 19.85 -11.59
N THR A 100 -10.76 19.08 -12.68
CA THR A 100 -10.43 19.58 -14.03
C THR A 100 -11.68 20.00 -14.81
N LEU A 101 -12.85 19.40 -14.56
CA LEU A 101 -14.10 19.74 -15.25
C LEU A 101 -14.77 21.02 -14.72
N ASP A 102 -14.56 21.38 -13.45
CA ASP A 102 -15.25 22.50 -12.81
C ASP A 102 -14.53 23.86 -13.01
N ARG A 103 -13.46 23.92 -13.83
CA ARG A 103 -12.42 24.96 -13.72
C ARG A 103 -11.77 25.36 -15.05
N GLN A 104 -12.52 26.06 -15.89
CA GLN A 104 -11.98 26.62 -17.14
C GLN A 104 -11.13 27.88 -16.93
N ASP A 105 -11.19 28.54 -15.79
CA ASP A 105 -10.45 29.78 -15.53
C ASP A 105 -9.71 29.70 -14.19
N GLU A 106 -8.45 30.13 -14.24
CA GLU A 106 -7.51 30.41 -13.12
C GLU A 106 -6.64 29.25 -12.58
N GLU A 107 -5.32 29.50 -12.64
CA GLU A 107 -4.23 28.71 -12.09
C GLU A 107 -4.27 28.72 -10.55
N GLU A 108 -5.20 27.99 -9.93
CA GLU A 108 -5.22 27.77 -8.49
C GLU A 108 -4.61 26.41 -8.05
N PRO A 109 -3.98 26.37 -6.86
CA PRO A 109 -3.22 25.23 -6.36
C PRO A 109 -4.14 24.06 -5.98
N GLY A 110 -4.37 23.15 -6.91
CA GLY A 110 -5.19 21.97 -6.62
C GLY A 110 -5.60 21.09 -7.80
N SER A 111 -5.22 21.41 -9.04
CA SER A 111 -5.32 20.48 -10.17
C SER A 111 -3.98 19.76 -10.34
N LEU A 112 -3.98 18.44 -10.53
CA LEU A 112 -2.74 17.72 -10.88
C LEU A 112 -2.53 17.86 -12.38
N THR A 113 -1.29 18.08 -12.81
CA THR A 113 -0.94 17.86 -14.21
C THR A 113 -1.19 16.39 -14.59
N ASN A 114 -1.27 16.08 -15.89
CA ASN A 114 -1.41 14.69 -16.33
C ASN A 114 -0.28 13.80 -15.81
N GLN A 115 0.96 14.33 -15.76
CA GLN A 115 2.11 13.62 -15.21
C GLN A 115 1.95 13.40 -13.71
N ASP A 116 1.59 14.43 -12.97
CA ASP A 116 1.39 14.36 -11.52
C ASP A 116 0.29 13.37 -11.13
N HIS A 117 -0.76 13.30 -11.93
CA HIS A 117 -1.81 12.31 -11.75
C HIS A 117 -1.29 10.89 -11.98
N GLN A 118 -0.51 10.66 -13.03
CA GLN A 118 0.11 9.35 -13.28
C GLN A 118 1.04 8.96 -12.13
N ASP A 119 1.90 9.87 -11.68
CA ASP A 119 2.83 9.68 -10.57
C ASP A 119 2.10 9.39 -9.25
N LEU A 120 0.96 10.05 -8.99
CA LEU A 120 0.11 9.75 -7.84
C LEU A 120 -0.47 8.33 -7.91
N MET A 121 -0.94 7.91 -9.08
CA MET A 121 -1.51 6.57 -9.28
C MET A 121 -0.44 5.49 -9.18
N GLU A 122 0.77 5.74 -9.70
CA GLU A 122 1.94 4.87 -9.53
C GLU A 122 2.35 4.78 -8.06
N TRP A 123 2.46 5.93 -7.37
CA TRP A 123 2.76 5.95 -5.93
C TRP A 123 1.72 5.17 -5.12
N PHE A 124 0.43 5.34 -5.40
CA PHE A 124 -0.63 4.56 -4.76
C PHE A 124 -0.45 3.06 -4.99
N TYR A 125 -0.10 2.66 -6.21
CA TYR A 125 0.16 1.26 -6.54
C TYR A 125 1.39 0.74 -5.77
N ASP A 126 2.45 1.53 -5.69
CA ASP A 126 3.68 1.19 -4.98
C ASP A 126 3.45 0.97 -3.49
N LEU A 127 2.69 1.86 -2.83
CA LEU A 127 2.30 1.70 -1.43
C LEU A 127 1.68 0.32 -1.14
N ILE A 128 0.90 -0.21 -2.09
CA ILE A 128 0.21 -1.48 -1.88
C ILE A 128 1.08 -2.66 -2.30
N PHE A 129 1.75 -2.59 -3.45
CA PHE A 129 2.23 -3.79 -4.14
C PHE A 129 3.74 -3.87 -4.37
N THR A 130 4.46 -2.77 -4.22
CA THR A 130 5.87 -2.69 -4.62
C THR A 130 6.78 -2.62 -3.40
N ASP A 131 7.80 -3.47 -3.39
CA ASP A 131 8.98 -3.29 -2.53
C ASP A 131 9.86 -2.20 -3.14
N THR A 132 9.77 -1.01 -2.56
CA THR A 132 10.52 0.19 -2.99
C THR A 132 11.75 0.37 -2.10
N GLN A 133 12.61 1.34 -2.40
CA GLN A 133 13.73 1.65 -1.50
C GLN A 133 13.26 2.26 -0.17
N ASP A 134 12.12 2.95 -0.17
CA ASP A 134 11.63 3.72 0.96
C ASP A 134 10.74 2.90 1.92
N HIS A 135 10.02 1.90 1.41
CA HIS A 135 9.07 1.13 2.20
C HIS A 135 8.85 -0.28 1.64
N LEU A 136 8.34 -1.16 2.52
CA LEU A 136 7.85 -2.49 2.15
C LEU A 136 6.53 -2.37 1.37
N PRO A 137 6.10 -3.37 0.58
CA PRO A 137 4.73 -3.40 0.07
C PRO A 137 3.76 -3.73 1.21
N LEU A 138 2.53 -3.22 1.13
CA LEU A 138 1.46 -3.66 2.03
C LEU A 138 1.02 -5.10 1.74
N LEU A 139 1.09 -5.51 0.47
CA LEU A 139 0.68 -6.79 -0.09
C LEU A 139 1.62 -7.16 -1.25
N GLY A 140 2.44 -8.19 -1.11
CA GLY A 140 3.29 -8.61 -2.24
C GLY A 140 4.62 -9.21 -1.82
N TRP A 141 5.45 -9.45 -2.82
CA TRP A 141 6.81 -9.93 -2.62
C TRP A 141 7.71 -8.82 -2.07
N ALA A 142 8.53 -9.15 -1.09
CA ALA A 142 9.51 -8.24 -0.51
C ALA A 142 10.82 -8.95 -0.20
N GLN A 143 11.88 -8.17 -0.06
CA GLN A 143 13.14 -8.58 0.52
C GLN A 143 13.20 -8.13 1.98
N LEU A 144 13.25 -9.09 2.89
CA LEU A 144 13.43 -8.86 4.32
C LEU A 144 14.68 -9.58 4.82
N LYS A 145 15.40 -8.96 5.76
CA LYS A 145 16.49 -9.66 6.45
C LYS A 145 15.88 -10.57 7.53
N LEU A 146 16.13 -11.87 7.41
CA LEU A 146 15.63 -12.88 8.34
C LEU A 146 16.76 -13.39 9.25
N PRO A 147 16.52 -13.63 10.55
CA PRO A 147 15.26 -13.41 11.28
C PRO A 147 14.93 -11.92 11.45
N MET A 148 13.64 -11.59 11.47
CA MET A 148 13.14 -10.23 11.69
C MET A 148 13.48 -9.82 13.12
N THR A 149 14.51 -9.00 13.30
CA THR A 149 14.78 -8.29 14.55
C THR A 149 14.38 -6.82 14.37
N GLU A 150 14.10 -6.11 15.47
CA GLU A 150 13.65 -4.70 15.44
C GLU A 150 14.61 -3.77 14.69
N GLU A 151 15.90 -4.13 14.66
CA GLU A 151 16.98 -3.40 13.98
C GLU A 151 17.14 -3.76 12.48
N ASN A 152 16.59 -4.89 12.02
CA ASN A 152 16.99 -5.50 10.75
C ASN A 152 16.20 -5.04 9.51
N SER A 153 15.22 -4.14 9.66
CA SER A 153 14.44 -3.66 8.52
C SER A 153 14.55 -2.14 8.38
N HIS A 154 15.47 -1.69 7.52
CA HIS A 154 15.52 -0.28 7.08
C HIS A 154 14.23 0.15 6.38
N LYS A 155 13.52 -0.80 5.75
CA LYS A 155 12.24 -0.57 5.10
C LYS A 155 11.10 -0.92 6.06
N ARG A 156 10.21 0.03 6.28
CA ARG A 156 9.06 -0.11 7.18
C ARG A 156 7.82 0.46 6.50
N LEU A 157 6.64 0.06 7.00
CA LEU A 157 5.36 0.56 6.53
C LEU A 157 5.16 2.01 6.99
N ASN A 158 4.88 2.88 6.03
CA ASN A 158 4.70 4.31 6.26
C ASN A 158 3.26 4.64 6.68
N PRO A 159 2.99 5.86 7.19
CA PRO A 159 1.66 6.27 7.64
C PRO A 159 0.55 6.13 6.57
N SER A 160 0.87 6.35 5.28
CA SER A 160 -0.08 6.16 4.18
C SER A 160 -0.48 4.69 4.03
N GLN A 161 0.46 3.78 4.21
CA GLN A 161 0.19 2.34 4.22
C GLN A 161 -0.63 1.93 5.43
N ILE A 162 -0.53 2.62 6.56
CA ILE A 162 -1.35 2.37 7.75
C ILE A 162 -2.78 2.87 7.55
N LEU A 163 -2.96 4.05 6.94
CA LEU A 163 -4.26 4.52 6.48
C LEU A 163 -4.93 3.50 5.54
N LEU A 164 -4.17 2.98 4.58
CA LEU A 164 -4.64 1.92 3.67
C LEU A 164 -4.97 0.64 4.44
N TYR A 165 -4.09 0.17 5.31
CA TYR A 165 -4.30 -1.02 6.13
C TYR A 165 -5.63 -0.94 6.91
N LYS A 166 -5.87 0.16 7.63
CA LYS A 166 -7.12 0.38 8.39
C LYS A 166 -8.33 0.33 7.46
N SER A 167 -8.25 1.02 6.34
CA SER A 167 -9.34 1.12 5.35
C SER A 167 -9.66 -0.23 4.69
N LEU A 168 -8.63 -1.01 4.38
CA LEU A 168 -8.73 -2.30 3.70
C LEU A 168 -9.17 -3.42 4.66
N THR A 169 -8.81 -3.36 5.94
CA THR A 169 -9.09 -4.42 6.93
C THR A 169 -10.34 -4.18 7.79
N GLN A 170 -10.91 -2.97 7.83
CA GLN A 170 -12.10 -2.67 8.65
C GLN A 170 -13.25 -3.66 8.43
N GLN A 171 -13.96 -4.06 9.48
CA GLN A 171 -15.04 -5.05 9.41
C GLN A 171 -16.35 -4.52 8.79
N LYS A 172 -16.64 -3.23 8.95
CA LYS A 172 -17.85 -2.61 8.38
C LYS A 172 -17.75 -2.47 6.87
N LYS A 173 -18.91 -2.28 6.20
CA LYS A 173 -18.97 -1.98 4.76
C LYS A 173 -18.13 -0.73 4.47
N PHE A 174 -17.30 -0.80 3.43
CA PHE A 174 -16.57 0.38 2.97
C PHE A 174 -17.55 1.27 2.21
N THR A 175 -17.71 2.54 2.59
CA THR A 175 -18.70 3.47 1.99
C THR A 175 -18.05 4.40 0.95
N ARG A 176 -18.88 5.15 0.21
CA ARG A 176 -18.38 6.18 -0.74
C ARG A 176 -17.62 7.27 0.02
N SER A 177 -18.19 7.75 1.13
CA SER A 177 -17.57 8.76 1.98
C SER A 177 -16.22 8.33 2.55
N GLN A 178 -16.10 7.07 3.01
CA GLN A 178 -14.82 6.54 3.48
C GLN A 178 -13.78 6.46 2.34
N SER A 179 -14.19 6.03 1.15
CA SER A 179 -13.31 6.01 -0.03
C SER A 179 -12.82 7.41 -0.40
N ALA A 180 -13.72 8.40 -0.37
CA ALA A 180 -13.39 9.81 -0.62
C ALA A 180 -12.41 10.35 0.43
N HIS A 181 -12.69 10.12 1.71
CA HIS A 181 -11.82 10.54 2.80
C HIS A 181 -10.41 9.97 2.66
N VAL A 182 -10.28 8.65 2.45
CA VAL A 182 -8.98 8.00 2.28
C VAL A 182 -8.23 8.55 1.06
N SER A 183 -8.93 8.74 -0.05
CA SER A 183 -8.34 9.25 -1.29
C SER A 183 -7.86 10.70 -1.15
N LEU A 184 -8.61 11.55 -0.43
CA LEU A 184 -8.18 12.92 -0.13
C LEU A 184 -6.93 12.94 0.75
N GLN A 185 -6.89 12.11 1.80
CA GLN A 185 -5.72 12.01 2.69
C GLN A 185 -4.48 11.53 1.92
N LEU A 186 -4.61 10.47 1.12
CA LEU A 186 -3.52 9.96 0.28
C LEU A 186 -2.99 11.03 -0.67
N ARG A 187 -3.88 11.78 -1.32
CA ARG A 187 -3.48 12.86 -2.22
C ARG A 187 -2.74 13.98 -1.49
N LYS A 188 -3.25 14.40 -0.32
CA LYS A 188 -2.58 15.42 0.51
C LYS A 188 -1.18 14.96 0.91
N THR A 189 -1.03 13.71 1.36
CA THR A 189 0.28 13.16 1.73
C THR A 189 1.21 13.03 0.53
N TRP A 190 0.68 12.65 -0.64
CA TRP A 190 1.49 12.57 -1.85
C TRP A 190 2.04 13.94 -2.28
N TYR A 191 1.24 15.01 -2.21
CA TYR A 191 1.75 16.37 -2.49
C TYR A 191 2.89 16.75 -1.55
N GLN A 192 2.74 16.52 -0.24
CA GLN A 192 3.79 16.79 0.74
C GLN A 192 5.06 15.97 0.46
N PHE A 193 4.89 14.70 0.10
CA PHE A 193 6.00 13.83 -0.29
C PHE A 193 6.70 14.33 -1.55
N LYS A 194 5.93 14.70 -2.58
CA LYS A 194 6.42 15.26 -3.85
C LYS A 194 7.24 16.52 -3.58
N GLU A 195 6.66 17.51 -2.92
CA GLU A 195 7.34 18.78 -2.55
C GLU A 195 8.66 18.53 -1.79
N SER A 196 8.64 17.63 -0.79
CA SER A 196 9.86 17.30 -0.03
C SER A 196 10.97 16.67 -0.87
N ARG A 197 10.62 15.95 -1.96
CA ARG A 197 11.60 15.39 -2.90
C ARG A 197 12.16 16.43 -3.86
N PHE A 198 11.36 17.41 -4.27
CA PHE A 198 11.84 18.55 -5.05
C PHE A 198 12.86 19.36 -4.24
N LEU A 199 12.51 19.76 -3.02
CA LEU A 199 13.41 20.52 -2.13
C LEU A 199 14.74 19.78 -1.87
N LYS A 200 14.71 18.47 -1.61
CA LYS A 200 15.91 17.64 -1.42
C LYS A 200 16.77 17.43 -2.69
N LYS A 201 16.20 17.70 -3.87
CA LYS A 201 16.93 17.63 -5.15
C LYS A 201 17.64 18.95 -5.40
N ASP A 202 16.99 20.06 -5.08
CA ASP A 202 17.56 21.41 -5.22
C ASP A 202 18.72 21.63 -4.23
N GLU A 203 18.56 21.27 -2.96
CA GLU A 203 19.65 21.33 -1.97
C GLU A 203 20.87 20.49 -2.39
N ARG A 204 20.67 19.35 -3.06
CA ARG A 204 21.78 18.51 -3.55
C ARG A 204 22.52 19.11 -4.74
N ASN A 205 21.88 19.98 -5.50
CA ASN A 205 22.49 20.68 -6.63
C ASN A 205 23.26 21.93 -6.16
N GLU A 206 22.88 22.54 -5.03
CA GLU A 206 23.57 23.72 -4.46
C GLU A 206 24.96 23.38 -3.87
N TRP A 207 25.19 22.14 -3.43
CA TRP A 207 26.51 21.68 -2.94
C TRP A 207 27.42 21.09 -4.02
N GLN A 208 27.07 21.25 -5.31
CA GLN A 208 27.87 20.78 -6.45
C GLN A 208 28.39 21.91 -7.35
N LEU A 209 28.26 23.17 -6.92
CA LEU A 209 28.85 24.36 -7.53
C LEU A 209 29.93 24.96 -6.62
#